data_AF-A0A924B8U3-F1
#
_entry.id   AF-A0A924B8U3-F1
#
_cell.length_a   1.000
_cell.length_b   1.000
_cell.length_c   1.000
_cell.angle_alpha   90.00
_cell.angle_beta   90.00
_cell.angle_gamma   90.00
#
_symmetry.space_group_name_H-M   'P 1'
#
loop_
_entity.id
_entity.type
_entity.pdbx_description
1 polymer ?
#
loop_
_entity_poly.entity_id
_entity_poly.type
_entity_poly.pdbx_seq_one_letter_code
_entity_poly.pdbx_strand_id
1 'polypeptide(L)'
;MRILSLLPYVLSTFLIGTSLYISEGSNINIMMFWDISAFISIIAGLLIILVNFKFSEVFNALADSLSEKVRIGFRERYEVDKVIIKSIGSYTLLASLLIFSIDMILILGNLQSSEKVGSSFALSIIIILYALIIRFLFVLPISISLDKKMSKINELRVKEIA
;
A
#
# COMPACT_ATOMS: atom_id res chain seq x y z
N MET A 1 3.50 -19.41 -15.31
CA MET A 1 2.78 -19.25 -14.03
C MET A 1 2.77 -17.81 -13.49
N ARG A 2 3.69 -16.92 -13.90
CA ARG A 2 3.74 -15.48 -13.54
C ARG A 2 2.49 -14.66 -13.86
N ILE A 3 1.76 -15.01 -14.92
CA ILE A 3 0.54 -14.30 -15.32
C ILE A 3 -0.57 -14.44 -14.26
N LEU A 4 -0.66 -15.61 -13.61
CA LEU A 4 -1.73 -15.88 -12.66
C LEU A 4 -1.54 -15.13 -11.33
N SER A 5 -0.30 -14.86 -10.92
CA SER A 5 -0.01 -14.06 -9.72
C SER A 5 -0.21 -12.56 -9.94
N LEU A 6 -0.10 -12.08 -11.18
CA LEU A 6 -0.34 -10.68 -11.53
C LEU A 6 -1.82 -10.38 -11.80
N LEU A 7 -2.61 -11.41 -12.15
CA LEU A 7 -4.03 -11.29 -12.47
C LEU A 7 -4.85 -10.51 -11.42
N PRO A 8 -4.72 -10.76 -10.10
CA PRO A 8 -5.51 -10.02 -9.10
C PRO A 8 -5.19 -8.52 -9.10
N TYR A 9 -3.91 -8.15 -9.29
CA TYR A 9 -3.48 -6.75 -9.33
C TYR A 9 -4.02 -6.07 -10.60
N VAL A 10 -3.89 -6.71 -11.76
CA VAL A 10 -4.40 -6.17 -13.02
C VAL A 10 -5.92 -6.00 -12.96
N LEU A 11 -6.65 -7.02 -12.49
CA LEU A 11 -8.11 -6.98 -12.40
C LEU A 11 -8.59 -5.91 -11.43
N SER A 12 -7.94 -5.76 -10.28
CA SER A 12 -8.31 -4.76 -9.29
C SER A 12 -7.98 -3.34 -9.75
N THR A 13 -6.82 -3.10 -10.38
CA THR A 13 -6.54 -1.80 -11.02
C THR A 13 -7.52 -1.49 -12.14
N PHE A 14 -7.92 -2.50 -12.93
CA PHE A 14 -8.91 -2.34 -14.00
C PHE A 14 -10.27 -1.99 -13.44
N LEU A 15 -10.74 -2.68 -12.39
CA LEU A 15 -12.02 -2.37 -11.72
C LEU A 15 -12.02 -0.98 -11.10
N ILE A 16 -10.93 -0.56 -10.46
CA ILE A 16 -10.79 0.81 -9.94
C ILE A 16 -10.84 1.80 -11.11
N GLY A 17 -10.06 1.57 -12.16
CA GLY A 17 -10.03 2.43 -13.34
C GLY A 17 -11.38 2.56 -14.04
N THR A 18 -12.10 1.45 -14.25
CA THR A 18 -13.44 1.48 -14.85
C THR A 18 -14.47 2.11 -13.92
N SER A 19 -14.37 1.95 -12.60
CA SER A 19 -15.25 2.64 -11.65
C SER A 19 -15.07 4.16 -11.72
N LEU A 20 -13.81 4.63 -11.84
CA LEU A 20 -13.50 6.05 -12.01
C LEU A 20 -13.98 6.55 -13.38
N TYR A 21 -13.78 5.76 -14.44
CA TYR A 21 -14.24 6.09 -15.80
C TYR A 21 -15.77 6.13 -15.92
N ILE A 22 -16.49 5.16 -15.33
CA ILE A 22 -17.97 5.17 -15.36
C ILE A 22 -18.53 6.34 -14.54
N SER A 23 -17.80 6.76 -13.50
CA SER A 23 -18.11 7.99 -12.78
C SER A 23 -17.98 9.25 -13.67
N GLU A 24 -17.36 9.20 -14.86
CA GLU A 24 -17.23 10.34 -15.79
C GLU A 24 -18.56 10.86 -16.36
N GLY A 25 -19.68 10.14 -16.14
CA GLY A 25 -21.03 10.72 -16.30
C GLY A 25 -21.27 12.00 -15.47
N SER A 26 -20.30 12.41 -14.64
CA SER A 26 -20.29 13.58 -13.75
C SER A 26 -19.20 14.64 -14.03
N ASN A 27 -18.53 14.66 -15.20
CA ASN A 27 -17.43 15.60 -15.56
C ASN A 27 -16.12 15.45 -14.73
N ILE A 28 -15.92 14.35 -14.02
CA ILE A 28 -14.70 14.13 -13.24
C ILE A 28 -13.58 13.61 -14.15
N ASN A 29 -12.48 14.34 -14.28
CA ASN A 29 -11.31 13.90 -15.06
C ASN A 29 -10.45 12.96 -14.20
N ILE A 30 -10.04 11.77 -14.70
CA ILE A 30 -9.14 10.84 -14.00
C ILE A 30 -7.86 11.54 -13.48
N MET A 31 -7.37 12.56 -14.21
CA MET A 31 -6.23 13.36 -13.78
C MET A 31 -6.44 14.07 -12.44
N MET A 32 -7.68 14.31 -12.01
CA MET A 32 -7.99 14.90 -10.70
C MET A 32 -7.61 13.98 -9.53
N PHE A 33 -7.51 12.67 -9.77
CA PHE A 33 -7.04 11.72 -8.76
C PHE A 33 -5.52 11.60 -8.73
N TRP A 34 -4.79 12.24 -9.64
CA TRP A 34 -3.34 12.28 -9.67
C TRP A 34 -2.85 13.60 -9.05
N ASP A 35 -2.67 13.61 -7.73
CA ASP A 35 -2.13 14.75 -7.00
C ASP A 35 -0.73 14.43 -6.45
N ILE A 36 0.27 15.18 -6.92
CA ILE A 36 1.67 15.00 -6.52
C ILE A 36 1.89 15.27 -5.03
N SER A 37 1.13 16.20 -4.44
CA SER A 37 1.20 16.56 -3.02
C SER A 37 0.68 15.42 -2.17
N ALA A 38 -0.42 14.78 -2.58
CA ALA A 38 -0.94 13.59 -1.91
C ALA A 38 0.06 12.43 -1.96
N PHE A 39 0.69 12.22 -3.12
CA PHE A 39 1.71 11.18 -3.29
C PHE A 39 2.93 11.40 -2.38
N ILE A 40 3.47 12.62 -2.37
CA ILE A 40 4.60 12.99 -1.49
C ILE A 40 4.21 12.83 -0.01
N SER A 41 3.00 13.22 0.36
CA SER A 41 2.48 13.10 1.73
C SER A 41 2.47 11.64 2.21
N ILE A 42 2.04 10.72 1.34
CA ILE A 42 2.07 9.29 1.62
C ILE A 42 3.51 8.75 1.72
N ILE A 43 4.41 9.17 0.83
CA ILE A 43 5.83 8.78 0.92
C ILE A 43 6.44 9.27 2.23
N ALA A 44 6.19 10.52 2.61
CA ALA A 44 6.66 11.07 3.88
C ALA A 44 6.13 10.26 5.07
N GLY A 45 4.85 9.88 5.03
CA GLY A 45 4.24 8.98 6.02
C GLY A 45 4.89 7.59 6.07
N LEU A 46 5.24 7.04 4.90
CA LEU A 46 5.95 5.76 4.80
C LEU A 46 7.34 5.81 5.44
N LEU A 47 8.02 6.96 5.44
CA LEU A 47 9.34 7.10 6.08
C LEU A 47 9.31 6.82 7.60
N ILE A 48 8.14 6.88 8.25
CA ILE A 48 7.98 6.49 9.67
C ILE A 48 8.42 5.03 9.90
N ILE A 49 8.31 4.17 8.88
CA ILE A 49 8.79 2.79 9.01
C ILE A 49 10.29 2.70 9.30
N LEU A 50 11.06 3.70 8.84
CA LEU A 50 12.51 3.75 9.00
C LEU A 50 12.94 4.02 10.44
N VAL A 51 12.00 4.38 11.32
CA VAL A 51 12.24 4.47 12.77
C VAL A 51 12.46 3.08 13.37
N ASN A 52 11.76 2.07 12.86
CA ASN A 52 11.78 0.71 13.41
C ASN A 52 12.61 -0.27 12.58
N PHE A 53 12.83 0.02 11.30
CA PHE A 53 13.51 -0.89 10.37
C PHE A 53 14.54 -0.15 9.53
N LYS A 54 15.65 -0.81 9.20
CA LYS A 54 16.64 -0.21 8.30
C LYS A 54 16.08 -0.15 6.88
N PHE A 55 16.44 0.88 6.12
CA PHE A 55 16.04 1.01 4.72
C PHE A 55 16.37 -0.25 3.89
N SER A 56 17.54 -0.85 4.14
CA SER A 56 17.94 -2.11 3.50
C SER A 56 17.02 -3.28 3.84
N GLU A 57 16.52 -3.37 5.06
CA GLU A 57 15.60 -4.44 5.49
C GLU A 57 14.24 -4.26 4.80
N VAL A 58 13.74 -3.03 4.72
CA VAL A 58 12.50 -2.70 4.02
C VAL A 58 12.59 -3.05 2.54
N PHE A 59 13.70 -2.66 1.89
CA PHE A 59 13.91 -2.95 0.48
C PHE A 59 14.09 -4.45 0.22
N ASN A 60 14.84 -5.16 1.07
CA ASN A 60 15.01 -6.62 0.97
C ASN A 60 13.68 -7.34 1.16
N ALA A 61 12.88 -6.96 2.16
CA ALA A 61 11.55 -7.53 2.38
C ALA A 61 10.64 -7.34 1.16
N LEU A 62 10.65 -6.16 0.54
CA LEU A 62 9.93 -5.90 -0.71
C LEU A 62 10.44 -6.80 -1.85
N ALA A 63 11.75 -6.87 -2.07
CA ALA A 63 12.35 -7.68 -3.12
C ALA A 63 12.07 -9.19 -2.93
N ASP A 64 12.21 -9.71 -1.72
CA ASP A 64 11.97 -11.12 -1.39
C ASP A 64 10.47 -11.47 -1.47
N SER A 65 9.61 -10.52 -1.14
CA SER A 65 8.16 -10.69 -1.29
C SER A 65 7.72 -10.82 -2.75
N LEU A 66 8.34 -10.07 -3.67
CA LEU A 66 8.08 -10.11 -5.11
C LEU A 66 8.79 -11.27 -5.83
N SER A 67 9.85 -11.81 -5.23
CA SER A 67 10.60 -12.94 -5.80
C SER A 67 9.82 -14.26 -5.73
N GLU A 68 9.69 -14.99 -6.84
CA GLU A 68 9.05 -16.32 -6.87
C GLU A 68 9.91 -17.43 -6.24
N LYS A 69 11.21 -17.17 -6.03
CA LYS A 69 12.15 -18.20 -5.55
C LYS A 69 11.97 -18.43 -4.05
N VAL A 70 11.54 -19.64 -3.69
CA VAL A 70 11.49 -20.12 -2.31
C VAL A 70 12.87 -20.66 -1.92
N ARG A 71 13.46 -20.16 -0.83
CA ARG A 71 14.75 -20.63 -0.31
C ARG A 71 14.55 -21.34 1.05
N ILE A 72 14.85 -22.63 1.11
CA ILE A 72 14.54 -23.54 2.25
C ILE A 72 15.29 -23.17 3.55
N GLY A 73 16.35 -22.36 3.46
CA GLY A 73 17.12 -21.86 4.62
C GLY A 73 16.66 -20.53 5.22
N PHE A 74 15.63 -19.87 4.68
CA PHE A 74 15.34 -18.45 4.96
C PHE A 74 14.07 -18.22 5.82
N ARG A 75 13.60 -19.22 6.57
CA ARG A 75 12.34 -19.13 7.34
C ARG A 75 12.28 -17.90 8.26
N GLU A 76 13.31 -17.70 9.07
CA GLU A 76 13.38 -16.56 10.00
C GLU A 76 13.36 -15.22 9.26
N ARG A 77 13.96 -15.15 8.06
CA ARG A 77 13.90 -13.94 7.24
C ARG A 77 12.50 -13.65 6.73
N TYR A 78 11.78 -14.67 6.25
CA TYR A 78 10.41 -14.48 5.77
C TYR A 78 9.43 -14.04 6.88
N GLU A 79 9.66 -14.43 8.14
CA GLU A 79 8.88 -13.91 9.28
C GLU A 79 9.15 -12.40 9.48
N VAL A 80 10.42 -11.99 9.44
CA VAL A 80 10.79 -10.57 9.51
C VAL A 80 10.22 -9.78 8.32
N ASP A 81 10.36 -10.30 7.10
CA ASP A 81 9.82 -9.67 5.88
C ASP A 81 8.31 -9.49 5.99
N LYS A 82 7.60 -10.49 6.50
CA LYS A 82 6.14 -10.42 6.71
C LYS A 82 5.78 -9.34 7.71
N VAL A 83 6.51 -9.23 8.83
CA VAL A 83 6.30 -8.16 9.80
C VAL A 83 6.51 -6.79 9.13
N ILE A 84 7.61 -6.62 8.39
CA ILE A 84 7.91 -5.38 7.67
C ILE A 84 6.81 -5.03 6.67
N ILE A 85 6.40 -5.96 5.81
CA ILE A 85 5.34 -5.73 4.81
C ILE A 85 4.02 -5.35 5.50
N LYS A 86 3.63 -6.05 6.57
CA LYS A 86 2.42 -5.68 7.33
C LYS A 86 2.55 -4.29 7.97
N SER A 87 3.72 -3.97 8.50
CA SER A 87 4.03 -2.65 9.05
C SER A 87 3.92 -1.55 8.00
N ILE A 88 4.37 -1.76 6.75
CA ILE A 88 4.18 -0.80 5.64
C ILE A 88 2.70 -0.43 5.49
N GLY A 89 1.82 -1.43 5.39
CA GLY A 89 0.38 -1.17 5.20
C GLY A 89 -0.28 -0.49 6.40
N SER A 90 0.13 -0.85 7.61
CA SER A 90 -0.36 -0.21 8.85
C SER A 90 0.13 1.23 8.99
N TYR A 91 1.43 1.49 8.80
CA TYR A 91 2.00 2.83 8.90
C TYR A 91 1.50 3.76 7.81
N THR A 92 1.32 3.27 6.57
CA THR A 92 0.72 4.07 5.48
C THR A 92 -0.67 4.56 5.88
N LEU A 93 -1.52 3.66 6.40
CA LEU A 93 -2.88 4.03 6.80
C LEU A 93 -2.86 5.00 7.99
N LEU A 94 -2.05 4.72 9.02
CA LEU A 94 -1.92 5.61 10.17
C LEU A 94 -1.42 7.01 9.78
N ALA A 95 -0.41 7.08 8.93
CA ALA A 95 0.10 8.36 8.43
C ALA A 95 -0.97 9.12 7.64
N SER A 96 -1.73 8.45 6.78
CA SER A 96 -2.82 9.10 6.03
C SER A 96 -3.91 9.67 6.94
N LEU A 97 -4.24 8.99 8.04
CA LEU A 97 -5.21 9.48 9.02
C LEU A 97 -4.68 10.67 9.82
N LEU A 98 -3.38 10.69 10.14
CA LEU A 98 -2.74 11.85 10.78
C LEU A 98 -2.74 13.06 9.85
N ILE A 99 -2.38 12.86 8.59
CA ILE A 99 -2.35 13.94 7.59
C ILE A 99 -3.77 14.45 7.33
N PHE A 100 -4.76 13.57 7.18
CA PHE A 100 -6.17 13.95 7.10
C PHE A 100 -6.59 14.81 8.30
N SER A 101 -6.17 14.44 9.52
CA SER A 101 -6.49 15.22 10.72
C SER A 101 -5.86 16.62 10.71
N ILE A 102 -4.64 16.74 10.20
CA ILE A 102 -3.95 18.03 10.02
C ILE A 102 -4.67 18.88 8.97
N ASP A 103 -5.01 18.29 7.83
CA ASP A 103 -5.73 18.99 6.76
C ASP A 103 -7.10 19.47 7.21
N MET A 104 -7.83 18.69 8.02
CA MET A 104 -9.11 19.11 8.59
C MET A 104 -8.96 20.38 9.45
N ILE A 105 -7.87 20.51 10.21
CA ILE A 105 -7.58 21.73 10.97
C ILE A 105 -7.31 22.91 10.01
N LEU A 106 -6.56 22.69 8.94
CA LEU A 106 -6.28 23.72 7.93
C LEU A 106 -7.54 24.16 7.19
N ILE A 107 -8.45 23.23 6.88
CA ILE A 107 -9.76 23.51 6.27
C ILE A 107 -10.60 24.41 7.18
N LEU A 108 -10.66 24.10 8.48
CA LEU A 108 -11.37 24.93 9.47
C LEU A 108 -10.80 26.35 9.54
N GLY A 109 -9.49 26.52 9.33
CA GLY A 109 -8.86 27.83 9.24
C GLY A 109 -9.20 28.63 7.97
N ASN A 110 -9.74 27.99 6.93
CA ASN A 110 -10.00 28.59 5.62
C ASN A 110 -11.49 28.65 5.23
N LEU A 111 -12.41 28.54 6.20
CA LEU A 111 -13.87 28.49 5.96
C LEU A 111 -14.44 29.70 5.20
N GLN A 112 -13.73 30.82 5.13
CA GLN A 112 -14.14 32.00 4.37
C GLN A 112 -14.01 31.82 2.84
N SER A 113 -13.21 30.85 2.38
CA SER A 113 -13.00 30.57 0.97
C SER A 113 -13.48 29.16 0.63
N SER A 114 -14.68 29.07 0.04
CA SER A 114 -15.28 27.79 -0.37
C SER A 114 -14.40 27.00 -1.35
N GLU A 115 -13.66 27.70 -2.21
CA GLU A 115 -12.72 27.11 -3.16
C GLU A 115 -11.54 26.41 -2.47
N LYS A 116 -10.94 27.06 -1.46
CA LYS A 116 -9.84 26.47 -0.66
C LYS A 116 -10.33 25.29 0.17
N VAL A 117 -11.52 25.40 0.77
CA VAL A 117 -12.14 24.31 1.52
C VAL A 117 -12.34 23.08 0.62
N GLY A 118 -12.91 23.27 -0.57
CA GLY A 118 -13.18 22.17 -1.51
C GLY A 118 -11.90 21.47 -1.98
N SER A 119 -10.89 22.25 -2.40
CA SER A 119 -9.60 21.71 -2.87
C SER A 119 -8.82 20.99 -1.77
N SER A 120 -8.72 21.56 -0.56
CA SER A 120 -8.06 20.90 0.57
C SER A 120 -8.78 19.62 0.98
N PHE A 121 -10.12 19.63 1.02
CA PHE A 121 -10.89 18.43 1.37
C PHE A 121 -10.71 17.31 0.34
N ALA A 122 -10.71 17.65 -0.95
CA ALA A 122 -10.42 16.70 -2.02
C ALA A 122 -9.03 16.07 -1.88
N LEU A 123 -8.00 16.89 -1.56
CA LEU A 123 -6.65 16.41 -1.32
C LEU A 123 -6.60 15.38 -0.18
N SER A 124 -7.26 15.66 0.95
CA SER A 124 -7.27 14.75 2.11
C SER A 124 -7.97 13.42 1.79
N ILE A 125 -9.02 13.44 0.97
CA ILE A 125 -9.67 12.22 0.48
C ILE A 125 -8.72 11.43 -0.43
N ILE A 126 -8.01 12.10 -1.35
CA ILE A 126 -7.05 11.43 -2.24
C ILE A 126 -5.93 10.76 -1.43
N ILE A 127 -5.45 11.41 -0.38
CA ILE A 127 -4.43 10.84 0.53
C ILE A 127 -4.93 9.54 1.17
N ILE A 128 -6.14 9.54 1.72
CA ILE A 128 -6.75 8.31 2.29
C ILE A 128 -6.91 7.24 1.21
N LEU A 129 -7.41 7.62 0.04
CA LEU A 129 -7.59 6.70 -1.08
C LEU A 129 -6.26 6.04 -1.48
N TYR A 130 -5.18 6.81 -1.59
CA TYR A 130 -3.84 6.27 -1.88
C TYR A 130 -3.38 5.28 -0.81
N ALA A 131 -3.58 5.60 0.47
CA ALA A 131 -3.23 4.70 1.56
C ALA A 131 -4.03 3.38 1.53
N LEU A 132 -5.33 3.47 1.23
CA LEU A 132 -6.19 2.30 1.05
C LEU A 132 -5.74 1.44 -0.13
N ILE A 133 -5.42 2.06 -1.27
CA ILE A 133 -4.87 1.37 -2.44
C ILE A 133 -3.56 0.66 -2.05
N ILE A 134 -2.61 1.34 -1.43
CA ILE A 134 -1.34 0.71 -1.01
C ILE A 134 -1.60 -0.48 -0.08
N ARG A 135 -2.46 -0.31 0.94
CA ARG A 135 -2.73 -1.35 1.93
C ARG A 135 -3.45 -2.56 1.34
N PHE A 136 -4.57 -2.33 0.64
CA PHE A 136 -5.45 -3.41 0.20
C PHE A 136 -5.04 -4.00 -1.14
N LEU A 137 -4.48 -3.18 -2.05
CA LEU A 137 -4.11 -3.62 -3.38
C LEU A 137 -2.72 -4.25 -3.42
N PHE A 138 -1.79 -3.73 -2.62
CA PHE A 138 -0.39 -4.18 -2.66
C PHE A 138 0.00 -4.96 -1.41
N VAL A 139 -0.06 -4.33 -0.23
CA VAL A 139 0.49 -4.92 1.00
C VAL A 139 -0.21 -6.23 1.38
N LEU A 140 -1.55 -6.26 1.36
CA LEU A 140 -2.31 -7.43 1.79
C LEU A 140 -2.10 -8.65 0.88
N PRO A 141 -2.19 -8.55 -0.46
CA PRO A 141 -1.84 -9.65 -1.36
C PRO A 141 -0.40 -10.14 -1.21
N ILE A 142 0.56 -9.23 -1.03
CA ILE A 142 1.97 -9.56 -0.81
C ILE A 142 2.14 -10.35 0.51
N SER A 143 1.51 -9.90 1.59
CA SER A 143 1.54 -10.62 2.88
C SER A 143 0.98 -12.03 2.76
N ILE A 144 -0.13 -12.21 2.03
CA ILE A 144 -0.73 -13.54 1.81
C ILE A 144 0.21 -14.43 0.98
N SER A 145 0.91 -13.86 0.00
CA SER A 145 1.91 -14.59 -0.79
C SER A 145 3.07 -15.08 0.07
N LEU A 146 3.55 -14.26 1.00
CA LEU A 146 4.58 -14.66 1.97
C LEU A 146 4.12 -15.81 2.87
N ASP A 147 2.88 -15.77 3.35
CA ASP A 147 2.30 -16.86 4.15
C ASP A 147 2.27 -18.19 3.38
N LYS A 148 1.89 -18.15 2.09
CA LYS A 148 1.92 -19.34 1.23
C LYS A 148 3.33 -19.88 1.02
N LYS A 149 4.33 -19.00 0.80
CA LYS A 149 5.74 -19.40 0.67
C LYS A 149 6.24 -20.08 1.94
N MET A 150 5.87 -19.55 3.09
CA MET A 150 6.26 -20.10 4.40
C MET A 150 5.64 -21.49 4.65
N SER A 151 4.35 -21.68 4.31
CA SER A 151 3.70 -23.00 4.37
C SER A 151 4.44 -24.03 3.51
N LYS A 152 4.79 -23.65 2.27
CA LYS A 152 5.54 -24.51 1.36
C LYS A 152 6.94 -24.89 1.90
N ILE A 153 7.63 -23.96 2.56
CA ILE A 153 8.92 -24.27 3.21
C ILE A 153 8.75 -25.32 4.31
N ASN A 154 7.69 -25.21 5.13
CA ASN A 154 7.42 -26.19 6.18
C ASN A 154 7.13 -27.58 5.59
N GLU A 155 6.33 -27.66 4.53
CA GLU A 155 6.04 -28.92 3.82
C GLU A 155 7.32 -29.57 3.25
N LEU A 156 8.22 -28.79 2.67
CA LEU A 156 9.48 -29.31 2.12
C LEU A 156 10.41 -29.84 3.21
N ARG A 157 10.48 -29.16 4.36
CA ARG A 157 11.29 -29.64 5.50
C ARG A 157 10.77 -30.95 6.09
N VAL A 158 9.46 -31.09 6.21
CA VAL A 158 8.87 -32.35 6.70
C VAL A 158 9.24 -33.51 5.76
N LYS A 159 9.29 -33.27 4.45
CA LYS A 159 9.72 -34.27 3.45
C LYS A 159 11.22 -34.57 3.47
N GLU A 160 12.07 -33.66 3.92
CA GLU A 160 13.52 -33.91 4.07
C GLU A 160 13.86 -34.74 5.31
N ILE A 161 13.00 -34.71 6.33
CA ILE A 161 13.20 -35.41 7.61
C ILE A 161 12.58 -36.82 7.60
N ALA A 162 11.56 -37.05 6.76
CA ALA A 162 10.86 -38.33 6.60
C ALA A 162 11.56 -39.25 5.59
#